data_AF-A0AAW0GJW8-F1
#
_entry.id   AF-A0AAW0GJW8-F1
#
_cell.length_a   1.000
_cell.length_b   1.000
_cell.length_c   1.000
_cell.angle_alpha   90.00
_cell.angle_beta   90.00
_cell.angle_gamma   90.00
#
_symmetry.space_group_name_H-M   'P 1'
#
loop_
_entity.id
_entity.type
_entity.pdbx_description
1 polymer ?
#
loop_
_entity_poly.entity_id
_entity_poly.type
_entity_poly.pdbx_seq_one_letter_code
_entity_poly.pdbx_strand_id
1 'polypeptide(L)'
;MLDLRSHEDAIATLQSEKVELWHKLLNFARDLQRGPDQPGSGERLEAAIQDPLMRYYFSTAHFSEAEISFLMKFPAPNGETFCDVLEQKLQNTRSEICTSHTFLPIITDFFHTAPNFWKDKSFEKRYKTFEKQWRKRGKAGVH
;
A
#
# COMPACT_ATOMS: atom_id res chain seq x y z
N MET A 1 5.67 -28.77 5.27
CA MET A 1 4.34 -28.12 5.31
C MET A 1 4.62 -26.65 5.51
N LEU A 2 4.30 -25.81 4.52
CA LEU A 2 4.49 -24.37 4.63
C LEU A 2 3.41 -23.82 5.57
N ASP A 3 3.85 -23.08 6.59
CA ASP A 3 3.01 -22.72 7.72
C ASP A 3 2.11 -21.53 7.40
N LEU A 4 0.96 -21.83 6.79
CA LEU A 4 -0.15 -20.90 6.56
C LEU A 4 -0.53 -20.10 7.82
N ARG A 5 -0.31 -20.65 9.03
CA ARG A 5 -0.62 -19.95 10.28
C ARG A 5 0.26 -18.72 10.46
N SER A 6 1.52 -18.76 10.02
CA SER A 6 2.42 -17.63 10.13
C SER A 6 2.00 -16.41 9.30
N HIS A 7 1.36 -16.60 8.14
CA HIS A 7 0.85 -15.50 7.31
C HIS A 7 -0.42 -14.88 7.91
N GLU A 8 -1.40 -15.72 8.28
CA GLU A 8 -2.63 -15.22 8.92
C GLU A 8 -2.34 -14.53 10.26
N ASP A 9 -1.44 -15.10 11.07
CA ASP A 9 -1.01 -14.49 12.33
C ASP A 9 -0.30 -13.16 12.08
N ALA A 10 0.56 -13.08 11.06
CA ALA A 10 1.21 -11.82 10.68
C ALA A 10 0.18 -10.77 10.23
N ILE A 11 -0.85 -11.16 9.46
CA ILE A 11 -1.95 -10.27 9.05
C ILE A 11 -2.74 -9.81 10.28
N ALA A 12 -3.10 -10.74 11.17
CA ALA A 12 -3.82 -10.42 12.39
C ALA A 12 -3.02 -9.43 13.26
N THR A 13 -1.71 -9.64 13.43
CA THR A 13 -0.80 -8.71 14.11
C THR A 13 -0.73 -7.36 13.40
N LEU A 14 -0.64 -7.34 12.06
CA LEU A 14 -0.64 -6.09 11.30
C LEU A 14 -1.93 -5.28 11.55
N GLN A 15 -3.08 -5.95 11.55
CA GLN A 15 -4.40 -5.33 11.69
C GLN A 15 -4.71 -4.88 13.13
N SER A 16 -4.25 -5.62 14.14
CA SER A 16 -4.60 -5.39 15.55
C SER A 16 -3.52 -4.67 16.36
N GLU A 17 -2.23 -4.92 16.09
CA GLU A 17 -1.12 -4.36 16.86
C GLU A 17 -0.39 -3.24 16.10
N LYS A 18 -0.35 -3.30 14.77
CA LYS A 18 0.27 -2.26 13.91
C LYS A 18 -0.78 -1.44 13.16
N VAL A 19 -1.82 -1.04 13.88
CA VAL A 19 -3.02 -0.36 13.35
C VAL A 19 -2.70 0.84 12.46
N GLU A 20 -1.72 1.66 12.83
CA GLU A 20 -1.33 2.83 12.02
C GLU A 20 -0.72 2.43 10.68
N LEU A 21 0.12 1.39 10.66
CA LEU A 21 0.69 0.85 9.42
C LEU A 21 -0.40 0.21 8.55
N TRP A 22 -1.34 -0.51 9.17
CA TRP A 22 -2.52 -1.04 8.48
C TRP A 22 -3.34 0.08 7.82
N HIS A 23 -3.59 1.18 8.54
CA HIS A 23 -4.30 2.33 7.97
C HIS A 23 -3.54 2.99 6.81
N LYS A 24 -2.21 3.10 6.90
CA LYS A 24 -1.38 3.58 5.78
C LYS A 24 -1.50 2.67 4.57
N LEU A 25 -1.48 1.34 4.78
CA LEU A 25 -1.67 0.36 3.72
C LEU A 25 -3.05 0.51 3.04
N LEU A 26 -4.12 0.74 3.82
CA LEU A 26 -5.46 1.00 3.27
C LEU A 26 -5.53 2.33 2.50
N ASN A 27 -4.87 3.38 2.98
CA ASN A 27 -4.79 4.66 2.25
C ASN A 27 -4.05 4.48 0.92
N PHE A 28 -2.95 3.73 0.93
CA PHE A 28 -2.18 3.38 -0.25
C PHE A 28 -3.02 2.57 -1.25
N ALA A 29 -3.69 1.51 -0.80
CA ALA A 29 -4.61 0.73 -1.63
C ALA A 29 -5.73 1.61 -2.23
N ARG A 30 -6.25 2.57 -1.46
CA ARG A 30 -7.24 3.53 -1.98
C ARG A 30 -6.65 4.45 -3.05
N ASP A 31 -5.42 4.90 -2.91
CA ASP A 31 -4.75 5.71 -3.94
C ASP A 31 -4.49 4.90 -5.22
N LEU A 32 -4.04 3.65 -5.10
CA LEU A 32 -3.89 2.73 -6.24
C LEU A 32 -5.21 2.52 -6.98
N GLN A 33 -6.30 2.38 -6.23
CA GLN A 33 -7.65 2.20 -6.77
C GLN A 33 -8.15 3.44 -7.53
N ARG A 34 -7.91 4.65 -6.99
CA ARG A 34 -8.29 5.90 -7.64
C ARG A 34 -7.40 6.21 -8.84
N GLY A 35 -6.15 5.77 -8.81
CA GLY A 35 -5.21 5.91 -9.91
C GLY A 35 -4.58 7.30 -10.01
N PRO A 36 -3.71 7.47 -11.03
CA PRO A 36 -2.89 8.67 -11.20
C PRO A 36 -3.69 9.90 -11.68
N ASP A 37 -4.80 9.70 -12.40
CA ASP A 37 -5.58 10.80 -12.97
C ASP A 37 -6.47 11.52 -11.95
N GLN A 38 -6.50 11.04 -10.71
CA GLN A 38 -7.37 11.56 -9.66
C GLN A 38 -6.64 12.55 -8.76
N PRO A 39 -7.20 13.74 -8.49
CA PRO A 39 -6.57 14.73 -7.61
C PRO A 39 -6.26 14.15 -6.23
N GLY A 40 -5.06 14.46 -5.74
CA GLY A 40 -4.52 13.93 -4.49
C GLY A 40 -3.86 12.56 -4.62
N SER A 41 -4.57 11.53 -5.14
CA SER A 41 -3.95 10.21 -5.33
C SER A 41 -2.88 10.25 -6.41
N GLY A 42 -3.12 10.98 -7.51
CA GLY A 42 -2.15 11.25 -8.56
C GLY A 42 -0.86 11.85 -8.04
N GLU A 43 -0.97 12.96 -7.30
CA GLU A 43 0.18 13.63 -6.68
C GLU A 43 1.02 12.68 -5.80
N ARG A 44 0.37 11.81 -5.02
CA ARG A 44 1.07 10.87 -4.14
C ARG A 44 1.69 9.71 -4.90
N LEU A 45 1.05 9.21 -5.94
CA LEU A 45 1.60 8.16 -6.80
C LEU A 45 2.75 8.68 -7.66
N GLU A 46 2.67 9.92 -8.13
CA GLU A 46 3.75 10.59 -8.84
C GLU A 46 4.94 10.85 -7.91
N ALA A 47 4.69 11.37 -6.71
CA ALA A 47 5.72 11.54 -5.68
C ALA A 47 6.40 10.20 -5.33
N ALA A 48 5.66 9.09 -5.33
CA ALA A 48 6.22 7.77 -5.11
C ALA A 48 7.23 7.37 -6.20
N ILE A 49 6.96 7.68 -7.47
CA ILE A 49 7.87 7.35 -8.58
C ILE A 49 9.18 8.14 -8.48
N GLN A 50 9.14 9.36 -7.94
CA GLN A 50 10.31 10.21 -7.75
C GLN A 50 11.11 9.89 -6.47
N ASP A 51 10.62 8.98 -5.62
CA ASP A 51 11.26 8.65 -4.36
C ASP A 51 12.42 7.66 -4.55
N PRO A 52 13.65 7.99 -4.11
CA PRO A 52 14.80 7.09 -4.23
C PRO A 52 14.65 5.78 -3.41
N LEU A 53 13.77 5.75 -2.41
CA LEU A 53 13.46 4.57 -1.61
C LEU A 53 12.32 3.73 -2.20
N MET A 54 11.77 4.11 -3.36
CA MET A 54 10.62 3.47 -3.95
C MET A 54 10.89 2.00 -4.26
N ARG A 55 9.95 1.15 -3.85
CA ARG A 55 9.84 -0.25 -4.28
C ARG A 55 8.41 -0.54 -4.65
N TYR A 56 8.12 -0.73 -5.94
CA TYR A 56 6.76 -1.01 -6.43
C TYR A 56 5.72 -0.02 -5.88
N TYR A 57 5.95 1.28 -6.02
CA TYR A 57 5.14 2.39 -5.46
C TYR A 57 5.13 2.54 -3.93
N PHE A 58 5.64 1.58 -3.15
CA PHE A 58 5.88 1.79 -1.72
C PHE A 58 6.98 2.83 -1.55
N SER A 59 6.65 3.95 -0.93
CA SER A 59 7.51 5.14 -0.85
C SER A 59 7.18 5.98 0.39
N THR A 60 7.99 7.01 0.63
CA THR A 60 7.81 8.03 1.68
C THR A 60 6.57 8.91 1.51
N ALA A 61 5.86 8.78 0.39
CA ALA A 61 4.53 9.36 0.25
C ALA A 61 3.53 8.74 1.25
N HIS A 62 3.70 7.46 1.60
CA HIS A 62 2.79 6.72 2.50
C HIS A 62 3.48 6.08 3.70
N PHE A 63 4.74 5.68 3.57
CA PHE A 63 5.44 4.80 4.50
C PHE A 63 6.83 5.32 4.85
N SER A 64 7.30 5.14 6.08
CA SER A 64 8.72 5.33 6.39
C SER A 64 9.58 4.23 5.76
N GLU A 65 10.89 4.45 5.63
CA GLU A 65 11.82 3.42 5.14
C GLU A 65 11.71 2.10 5.93
N ALA A 66 11.58 2.19 7.26
CA ALA A 66 11.43 1.02 8.11
C ALA A 66 10.10 0.29 7.85
N GLU A 67 9.02 1.03 7.60
CA GLU A 67 7.71 0.47 7.23
C GLU A 67 7.77 -0.21 5.86
N ILE A 68 8.44 0.39 4.88
CA ILE A 68 8.66 -0.23 3.57
C ILE A 68 9.45 -1.53 3.73
N SER A 69 10.57 -1.50 4.45
CA SER A 69 11.37 -2.72 4.67
C SER A 69 10.59 -3.80 5.42
N PHE A 70 9.72 -3.42 6.37
CA PHE A 70 8.87 -4.37 7.08
C PHE A 70 7.86 -5.02 6.13
N LEU A 71 7.14 -4.21 5.34
CA LEU A 71 6.14 -4.70 4.41
C LEU A 71 6.74 -5.57 3.29
N MET A 72 7.92 -5.22 2.78
CA MET A 72 8.61 -6.03 1.77
C MET A 72 9.04 -7.41 2.29
N LYS A 73 9.33 -7.53 3.60
CA LYS A 73 9.69 -8.78 4.26
C LYS A 73 8.50 -9.51 4.87
N PHE A 74 7.28 -9.02 4.63
CA PHE A 74 6.08 -9.62 5.19
C PHE A 74 5.94 -11.06 4.67
N PRO A 75 5.72 -12.05 5.55
CA PRO A 75 5.72 -13.45 5.14
C PRO A 75 4.49 -13.75 4.28
N ALA A 76 4.66 -14.57 3.26
CA ALA A 76 3.60 -15.16 2.44
C ALA A 76 3.27 -16.58 2.95
N PRO A 77 2.09 -17.14 2.60
CA PRO A 77 1.71 -18.50 2.95
C PRO A 77 2.72 -19.60 2.60
N ASN A 78 3.48 -19.39 1.54
CA ASN A 78 4.44 -20.33 0.99
C ASN A 78 5.88 -20.10 1.50
N GLY A 79 6.06 -19.26 2.53
CA GLY A 79 7.37 -18.96 3.11
C GLY A 79 8.20 -17.94 2.34
N GLU A 80 7.70 -17.46 1.20
CA GLU A 80 8.28 -16.32 0.48
C GLU A 80 7.98 -15.00 1.19
N THR A 81 8.68 -13.93 0.80
CA THR A 81 8.35 -12.58 1.24
C THR A 81 7.37 -11.91 0.28
N PHE A 82 6.72 -10.85 0.74
CA PHE A 82 5.90 -10.03 -0.13
C PHE A 82 6.67 -9.47 -1.33
N CYS A 83 7.96 -9.15 -1.15
CA CYS A 83 8.83 -8.72 -2.25
C CYS A 83 8.96 -9.80 -3.33
N ASP A 84 9.18 -11.06 -2.93
CA ASP A 84 9.28 -12.18 -3.86
C ASP A 84 7.96 -12.38 -4.64
N VAL A 85 6.82 -12.26 -3.95
CA VAL A 85 5.49 -12.34 -4.57
C VAL A 85 5.27 -11.22 -5.59
N LEU A 86 5.68 -9.99 -5.27
CA LEU A 86 5.62 -8.85 -6.19
C LEU A 86 6.51 -9.08 -7.42
N GLU A 87 7.75 -9.51 -7.22
CA GLU A 87 8.69 -9.81 -8.30
C GLU A 87 8.10 -10.84 -9.26
N GLN A 88 7.61 -11.96 -8.75
CA GLN A 88 7.03 -13.02 -9.56
C GLN A 88 5.78 -12.55 -10.34
N LYS A 89 4.87 -11.83 -9.69
CA LYS A 89 3.63 -11.38 -10.35
C LYS A 89 3.90 -10.31 -11.40
N LEU A 90 4.84 -9.40 -11.14
CA LEU A 90 5.13 -8.29 -12.05
C LEU A 90 6.07 -8.68 -13.18
N GLN A 91 7.07 -9.54 -12.98
CA GLN A 91 7.91 -10.07 -14.07
C GLN A 91 7.09 -10.85 -15.11
N ASN A 92 6.02 -11.52 -14.67
CA ASN A 92 5.12 -12.26 -15.57
C ASN A 92 4.11 -11.36 -16.30
N THR A 93 4.03 -10.08 -15.95
CA THR A 93 3.11 -9.13 -16.57
C THR A 93 3.79 -8.52 -17.81
N ARG A 94 3.36 -8.95 -19.02
CA ARG A 94 3.90 -8.47 -20.31
C ARG A 94 3.36 -7.10 -20.75
N SER A 95 2.44 -6.52 -19.99
CA SER A 95 1.75 -5.25 -20.30
C SER A 95 2.18 -4.13 -19.35
N GLU A 96 1.83 -2.89 -19.68
CA GLU A 96 1.96 -1.75 -18.76
C GLU A 96 1.31 -2.08 -17.41
N ILE A 97 2.06 -1.87 -16.32
CA ILE A 97 1.60 -2.15 -14.96
C ILE A 97 0.61 -1.04 -14.56
N CYS A 98 -0.67 -1.38 -14.51
CA CYS A 98 -1.71 -0.46 -14.07
C CYS A 98 -1.86 -0.52 -12.55
N THR A 99 -1.84 0.62 -11.86
CA THR A 99 -1.95 0.66 -10.39
C THR A 99 -3.27 0.04 -9.88
N SER A 100 -4.38 0.24 -10.58
CA SER A 100 -5.70 -0.22 -10.15
C SER A 100 -6.04 -1.65 -10.60
N HIS A 101 -5.58 -2.09 -11.77
CA HIS A 101 -5.93 -3.40 -12.34
C HIS A 101 -4.83 -4.45 -12.18
N THR A 102 -3.59 -4.04 -11.98
CA THR A 102 -2.46 -4.95 -11.76
C THR A 102 -2.03 -4.91 -10.31
N PHE A 103 -1.72 -3.73 -9.78
CA PHE A 103 -1.06 -3.63 -8.48
C PHE A 103 -2.02 -3.77 -7.30
N LEU A 104 -3.17 -3.07 -7.33
CA LEU A 104 -4.17 -3.14 -6.29
C LEU A 104 -4.63 -4.58 -5.99
N PRO A 105 -5.00 -5.43 -6.98
CA PRO A 105 -5.40 -6.81 -6.69
C PRO A 105 -4.34 -7.59 -5.91
N ILE A 106 -3.05 -7.38 -6.21
CA ILE A 106 -1.96 -8.04 -5.49
C ILE A 106 -1.93 -7.60 -4.03
N ILE A 107 -2.09 -6.29 -3.76
CA ILE A 107 -2.16 -5.77 -2.39
C ILE A 107 -3.37 -6.33 -1.66
N THR A 108 -4.54 -6.31 -2.30
CA THR A 108 -5.79 -6.72 -1.65
C THR A 108 -5.80 -8.20 -1.32
N ASP A 109 -5.29 -9.02 -2.23
CA ASP A 109 -5.23 -10.46 -2.07
C ASP A 109 -4.16 -10.84 -1.05
N PHE A 110 -2.97 -10.21 -1.08
CA PHE A 110 -1.89 -10.56 -0.17
C PHE A 110 -2.17 -10.15 1.29
N PHE A 111 -2.81 -9.00 1.50
CA PHE A 111 -3.03 -8.46 2.85
C PHE A 111 -4.46 -8.69 3.38
N HIS A 112 -5.26 -9.48 2.67
CA HIS A 112 -6.65 -9.78 3.02
C HIS A 112 -7.49 -8.52 3.30
N THR A 113 -7.31 -7.48 2.48
CA THR A 113 -8.13 -6.27 2.62
C THR A 113 -9.56 -6.56 2.20
N ALA A 114 -10.54 -6.12 2.98
CA ALA A 114 -11.95 -6.33 2.64
C ALA A 114 -12.30 -5.70 1.27
N PRO A 115 -13.01 -6.41 0.38
CA PRO A 115 -13.51 -5.82 -0.85
C PRO A 115 -14.34 -4.57 -0.55
N ASN A 116 -14.14 -3.49 -1.31
CA ASN A 116 -14.84 -2.23 -1.10
C ASN A 116 -14.69 -1.60 0.30
N PHE A 117 -13.59 -1.86 1.03
CA PHE A 117 -13.32 -1.23 2.34
C PHE A 117 -13.46 0.30 2.31
N TRP A 118 -13.24 0.92 1.15
CA TRP A 118 -13.39 2.36 0.93
C TRP A 118 -14.83 2.88 1.05
N LYS A 119 -15.84 2.01 1.06
CA LYS A 119 -17.24 2.38 1.33
C LYS A 119 -17.54 2.50 2.83
N ASP A 120 -16.65 2.01 3.70
CA ASP A 120 -16.79 2.21 5.14
C ASP A 120 -16.65 3.70 5.50
N LYS A 121 -17.64 4.23 6.23
CA LYS A 121 -17.68 5.65 6.62
C LYS A 121 -16.50 6.02 7.51
N SER A 122 -16.04 5.09 8.36
CA SER A 122 -14.93 5.34 9.27
C SER A 122 -13.63 5.46 8.48
N PHE A 123 -13.40 4.55 7.52
CA PHE A 123 -12.31 4.66 6.57
C PHE A 123 -12.37 5.97 5.79
N GLU A 124 -13.52 6.30 5.19
CA GLU A 124 -13.67 7.52 4.38
C GLU A 124 -13.30 8.79 5.17
N LYS A 125 -13.74 8.87 6.43
CA LYS A 125 -13.42 9.99 7.32
C LYS A 125 -11.91 10.08 7.60
N ARG A 126 -11.24 8.95 7.85
CA ARG A 126 -9.78 8.92 8.06
C ARG A 126 -9.03 9.29 6.79
N TYR A 127 -9.43 8.75 5.64
CA TYR A 127 -8.78 9.02 4.37
C TYR A 127 -8.89 10.51 3.99
N LYS A 128 -10.04 11.16 4.20
CA LYS A 128 -10.18 12.62 4.04
C LYS A 128 -9.23 13.41 4.96
N THR A 129 -9.01 12.92 6.18
CA THR A 129 -8.07 13.53 7.13
C THR A 129 -6.64 13.41 6.63
N PHE A 130 -6.25 12.23 6.17
CA PHE A 130 -4.97 11.97 5.52
C PHE A 130 -4.75 12.90 4.31
N GLU A 131 -5.72 13.03 3.42
CA GLU A 131 -5.62 13.93 2.26
C GLU A 131 -5.42 15.40 2.69
N LYS A 132 -6.13 15.85 3.73
CA LYS A 132 -5.96 17.21 4.26
C LYS A 132 -4.56 17.43 4.84
N GLN A 133 -4.01 16.44 5.53
CA GLN A 133 -2.66 16.51 6.08
C GLN A 133 -1.61 16.55 4.97
N TRP A 134 -1.75 15.71 3.93
CA TRP A 134 -0.89 15.72 2.76
C TRP A 134 -0.81 17.10 2.11
N ARG A 135 -1.96 17.72 1.82
CA ARG A 135 -2.02 19.06 1.22
C ARG A 135 -1.37 20.14 2.08
N LYS A 136 -1.42 20.01 3.41
CA LYS A 136 -0.74 20.92 4.32
C LYS A 136 0.78 20.77 4.26
N ARG A 137 1.30 19.55 4.14
CA ARG A 137 2.75 19.29 3.99
C ARG A 137 3.29 19.93 2.71
N GLY A 138 2.59 19.76 1.59
CA GLY A 138 2.98 20.39 0.31
C GLY A 138 3.01 21.92 0.36
N LYS A 139 2.13 22.55 1.14
CA LYS A 139 2.13 24.02 1.33
C LYS A 139 3.21 24.53 2.28
N ALA A 140 3.69 23.70 3.21
CA ALA A 140 4.71 24.09 4.18
C ALA A 140 6.15 24.01 3.63
N GLY A 141 6.36 23.31 2.52
CA GLY A 141 7.65 23.25 1.80
C GLY A 141 7.82 24.33 0.71
N VAL A 142 6.88 25.29 0.63
CA VAL A 142 6.91 26.43 -0.27
C VAL A 142 7.01 27.71 0.58
N HIS A 143 8.12 27.85 1.30
CA HIS A 143 8.54 29.11 1.94
C HIS A 143 10.06 29.13 2.08
#